data_AF-M3A8N7-F1
#
_entry.id   AF-M3A8N7-F1
#
_cell.length_a   1.000
_cell.length_b   1.000
_cell.length_c   1.000
_cell.angle_alpha   90.00
_cell.angle_beta   90.00
_cell.angle_gamma   90.00
#
_symmetry.space_group_name_H-M   'P 1'
#
loop_
_entity.id
_entity.type
_entity.pdbx_description
1 polymer ?
#
loop_
_entity_poly.entity_id
_entity_poly.type
_entity_poly.pdbx_seq_one_letter_code
_entity_poly.pdbx_strand_id
1 'polypeptide(L)'
;DALHASRMLTVEERAFQRVTKQLLSEKSVLKPALSYLPSPPPEGEGEPPLYDPARVERFREDVLLDFANLESSIIRIQLILSSNQRERERYAAEKAKILETAQAVRDNTLELRSHLQEAQQVLERRKGYDEMATKILDDRKLKSRDDAKADIEKLEKEIEDLQQESVDYEGTWISRREQFDMVVREGEAMIRQIKGIKDEPEPEKDENMDDADDGPKDETSGRNTP
;
A
#
# COMPACT_ATOMS: atom_id res chain seq x y z
N ASP A 1 -18.28 -25.12 -36.06
CA ASP A 1 -18.06 -24.28 -37.26
C ASP A 1 -18.17 -24.98 -38.61
N ALA A 2 -17.36 -26.00 -38.94
CA ALA A 2 -17.34 -26.58 -40.28
C ALA A 2 -18.72 -27.10 -40.79
N LEU A 3 -19.52 -27.69 -39.90
CA LEU A 3 -20.88 -28.17 -40.22
C LEU A 3 -21.90 -27.04 -40.45
N HIS A 4 -21.75 -25.90 -39.79
CA HIS A 4 -22.62 -24.75 -40.01
C HIS A 4 -22.27 -24.03 -41.31
N ALA A 5 -20.97 -23.91 -41.61
CA ALA A 5 -20.50 -23.37 -42.87
C ALA A 5 -20.97 -24.20 -44.08
N SER A 6 -20.90 -25.54 -44.01
CA SER A 6 -21.37 -26.41 -45.10
C SER A 6 -22.89 -26.39 -45.27
N ARG A 7 -23.65 -26.27 -44.18
CA ARG A 7 -25.12 -26.17 -44.23
C ARG A 7 -25.61 -24.84 -44.80
N MET A 8 -24.97 -23.72 -44.48
CA MET A 8 -25.35 -22.41 -45.04
C MET A 8 -25.07 -22.37 -46.55
N LEU A 9 -23.90 -22.87 -46.98
CA LEU A 9 -23.53 -22.93 -48.38
C LEU A 9 -24.53 -23.76 -49.21
N THR A 10 -24.92 -24.94 -48.72
CA THR A 10 -25.88 -25.80 -49.43
C THR A 10 -27.30 -25.22 -49.51
N VAL A 11 -27.69 -24.35 -48.59
CA VAL A 11 -29.01 -23.67 -48.64
C VAL A 11 -28.98 -22.54 -49.67
N GLU A 12 -27.89 -21.77 -49.68
CA GLU A 12 -27.71 -20.63 -50.58
C GLU A 12 -27.49 -21.08 -52.03
N GLU A 13 -26.76 -22.18 -52.24
CA GLU A 13 -26.46 -22.74 -53.56
C GLU A 13 -27.72 -23.22 -54.31
N ARG A 14 -28.79 -23.60 -53.59
CA ARG A 14 -30.03 -24.13 -54.20
C ARG A 14 -30.70 -23.15 -55.15
N ALA A 15 -30.68 -21.85 -54.85
CA ALA A 15 -31.29 -20.84 -55.72
C ALA A 15 -30.50 -20.74 -57.05
N PHE A 16 -29.17 -20.76 -56.97
CA PHE A 16 -28.28 -20.77 -58.13
C PHE A 16 -28.43 -22.06 -58.96
N GLN A 17 -28.45 -23.22 -58.31
CA GLN A 17 -28.63 -24.51 -58.98
C GLN A 17 -29.99 -24.60 -59.69
N ARG A 18 -31.05 -24.01 -59.12
CA ARG A 18 -32.38 -24.01 -59.73
C ARG A 18 -32.41 -23.22 -61.03
N VAL A 19 -31.94 -21.96 -61.01
CA VAL A 19 -31.81 -21.12 -62.21
C VAL A 19 -30.91 -21.80 -63.25
N THR A 20 -29.78 -22.35 -62.82
CA THR A 20 -28.82 -23.02 -63.72
C THR A 20 -29.46 -24.23 -64.40
N LYS A 21 -30.19 -25.06 -63.64
CA LYS A 21 -30.90 -26.23 -64.17
C LYS A 21 -32.03 -25.82 -65.12
N GLN A 22 -32.78 -24.76 -64.80
CA GLN A 22 -33.88 -24.30 -65.64
C GLN A 22 -33.37 -23.76 -67.00
N LEU A 23 -32.25 -23.03 -67.00
CA LEU A 23 -31.69 -22.41 -68.20
C LEU A 23 -30.81 -23.35 -69.03
N LEU A 24 -30.01 -24.20 -68.40
CA LEU A 24 -28.95 -24.98 -69.07
C LEU A 24 -29.20 -26.50 -69.11
N SER A 25 -30.28 -26.99 -68.51
CA SER A 25 -30.57 -28.43 -68.58
C SER A 25 -30.89 -28.89 -69.99
N GLU A 26 -30.71 -30.18 -70.23
CA GLU A 26 -31.00 -30.81 -71.52
C GLU A 26 -32.46 -30.69 -71.96
N LYS A 27 -33.36 -30.44 -71.00
CA LYS A 27 -34.80 -30.28 -71.21
C LYS A 27 -35.24 -28.81 -71.32
N SER A 28 -34.29 -27.87 -71.25
CA SER A 28 -34.59 -26.45 -71.32
C SER A 28 -35.17 -26.07 -72.67
N VAL A 29 -36.14 -25.16 -72.65
CA VAL A 29 -36.77 -24.59 -73.85
C VAL A 29 -35.76 -23.79 -74.68
N LEU A 30 -34.66 -23.34 -74.08
CA LEU A 30 -33.59 -22.58 -74.75
C LEU A 30 -32.61 -23.46 -75.53
N LYS A 31 -32.51 -24.76 -75.25
CA LYS A 31 -31.49 -25.64 -75.84
C LYS A 31 -31.56 -25.73 -77.38
N PRO A 32 -32.75 -25.86 -78.01
CA PRO A 32 -32.86 -25.84 -79.47
C PRO A 32 -32.38 -24.51 -80.10
N ALA A 33 -32.63 -23.39 -79.42
CA ALA A 33 -32.19 -22.06 -79.85
C ALA A 33 -30.67 -21.87 -79.69
N LEU A 34 -30.05 -22.51 -78.70
CA LEU A 34 -28.59 -22.49 -78.49
C LEU A 34 -27.84 -23.42 -79.45
N SER A 35 -28.50 -24.45 -79.99
CA SER A 35 -27.92 -25.38 -80.98
C SER A 35 -28.05 -24.90 -82.43
N TYR A 36 -28.85 -23.87 -82.71
CA TYR A 36 -29.02 -23.32 -84.05
C TYR A 36 -27.87 -22.37 -84.38
N LEU A 37 -26.77 -22.91 -84.87
CA LEU A 37 -25.80 -22.14 -85.65
C LEU A 37 -26.42 -21.82 -87.01
N PRO A 38 -26.11 -20.66 -87.63
CA PRO A 38 -26.56 -20.33 -88.98
C PRO A 38 -25.76 -21.16 -90.00
N SER A 39 -26.10 -22.44 -90.12
CA SER A 39 -25.67 -23.31 -91.22
C SER A 39 -26.89 -23.75 -92.04
N PRO A 40 -26.76 -23.98 -93.35
CA PRO A 40 -27.89 -24.29 -94.22
C PRO A 40 -28.63 -25.56 -93.77
N PRO A 41 -29.96 -25.66 -93.97
CA PRO A 41 -30.76 -26.75 -93.43
C PRO A 41 -30.35 -28.10 -94.05
N PRO A 42 -30.15 -29.17 -93.26
CA PRO A 42 -29.99 -30.51 -93.80
C PRO A 42 -31.32 -31.02 -94.38
N GLU A 43 -31.28 -31.54 -95.61
CA GLU A 43 -32.38 -32.28 -96.24
C GLU A 43 -32.52 -33.65 -95.55
N GLY A 44 -33.38 -33.73 -94.53
CA GLY A 44 -33.63 -34.99 -93.83
C GLY A 44 -34.69 -34.81 -92.74
N GLU A 45 -35.77 -35.57 -92.87
CA GLU A 45 -36.98 -35.56 -92.05
C GLU A 45 -36.73 -35.42 -90.53
N GLY A 46 -37.12 -34.27 -90.02
CA GLY A 46 -37.36 -34.02 -88.61
C GLY A 46 -38.18 -32.74 -88.53
N GLU A 47 -39.49 -32.88 -88.29
CA GLU A 47 -40.37 -31.72 -88.10
C GLU A 47 -39.72 -30.75 -87.09
N PRO A 48 -39.65 -29.44 -87.39
CA PRO A 48 -39.21 -28.48 -86.38
C PRO A 48 -40.09 -28.67 -85.14
N PRO A 49 -39.52 -28.66 -83.93
CA PRO A 49 -40.30 -28.88 -82.72
C PRO A 49 -41.46 -27.88 -82.73
N LEU A 50 -42.69 -28.41 -82.72
CA LEU A 50 -43.92 -27.62 -82.65
C LEU A 50 -43.74 -26.52 -81.60
N TYR A 51 -43.73 -25.28 -82.07
CA TYR A 51 -43.68 -24.11 -81.19
C TYR A 51 -44.95 -24.11 -80.36
N ASP A 52 -44.84 -24.57 -79.12
CA ASP A 52 -45.93 -24.52 -78.15
C ASP A 52 -45.83 -23.20 -77.38
N PRO A 53 -46.65 -22.18 -77.73
CA PRO A 53 -46.59 -20.88 -77.09
C PRO A 53 -46.88 -20.98 -75.58
N ALA A 54 -47.75 -21.90 -75.16
CA ALA A 54 -48.09 -22.09 -73.75
C ALA A 54 -46.91 -22.64 -72.94
N ARG A 55 -46.05 -23.46 -73.56
CA ARG A 55 -44.82 -23.95 -72.93
C ARG A 55 -43.78 -22.84 -72.76
N VAL A 56 -43.67 -21.93 -73.73
CA VAL A 56 -42.75 -20.79 -73.67
C VAL A 56 -43.19 -19.78 -72.61
N GLU A 57 -44.50 -19.50 -72.52
CA GLU A 57 -45.07 -18.62 -71.49
C GLU A 57 -44.84 -19.16 -70.07
N ARG A 58 -45.15 -20.44 -69.83
CA ARG A 58 -44.87 -21.09 -68.54
C ARG A 58 -43.38 -21.07 -68.18
N PHE A 59 -42.51 -21.36 -69.15
CA PHE A 59 -41.07 -21.29 -68.95
C PHE A 59 -40.61 -19.88 -68.56
N ARG A 60 -41.17 -18.83 -69.18
CA ARG A 60 -40.87 -17.45 -68.84
C ARG A 60 -41.31 -17.10 -67.43
N GLU A 61 -42.50 -17.52 -67.02
CA GLU A 61 -43.02 -17.32 -65.66
C GLU A 61 -42.14 -18.03 -64.61
N ASP A 62 -41.79 -19.30 -64.86
CA ASP A 62 -40.91 -20.08 -63.99
C ASP A 62 -39.52 -19.43 -63.84
N VAL A 63 -38.95 -18.97 -64.95
CA VAL A 63 -37.65 -18.27 -64.96
C VAL A 63 -37.72 -16.97 -64.16
N LEU A 64 -38.77 -16.17 -64.34
CA LEU A 64 -38.95 -14.94 -63.56
C LEU A 64 -39.06 -15.22 -62.06
N LEU A 65 -39.81 -16.27 -61.68
CA LEU A 65 -39.95 -16.68 -60.30
C LEU A 65 -38.62 -17.19 -59.71
N ASP A 66 -37.83 -17.93 -60.48
CA ASP A 66 -36.52 -18.41 -60.06
C ASP A 66 -35.50 -17.28 -59.91
N PHE A 67 -35.52 -16.27 -60.80
CA PHE A 67 -34.69 -15.08 -60.64
C PHE A 67 -35.11 -14.20 -59.46
N ALA A 68 -36.41 -14.06 -59.19
CA ALA A 68 -36.89 -13.37 -57.99
C ALA A 68 -36.44 -14.10 -56.70
N ASN A 69 -36.48 -15.44 -56.71
CA ASN A 69 -35.94 -16.24 -55.61
C ASN A 69 -34.43 -16.04 -55.46
N LEU A 70 -33.68 -16.00 -56.55
CA LEU A 70 -32.24 -15.76 -56.54
C LEU A 70 -31.89 -14.37 -55.96
N GLU A 71 -32.59 -13.33 -56.41
CA GLU A 71 -32.44 -11.96 -55.89
C GLU A 71 -32.68 -11.92 -54.37
N SER A 72 -33.76 -12.54 -53.90
CA SER A 72 -34.06 -12.62 -52.47
C SER A 72 -32.96 -13.32 -51.67
N SER A 73 -32.31 -14.33 -52.25
CA SER A 73 -31.20 -15.06 -51.62
C SER A 73 -29.95 -14.20 -51.55
N ILE A 74 -29.63 -13.45 -52.61
CA ILE A 74 -28.47 -12.54 -52.65
C ILE A 74 -28.63 -11.43 -51.59
N ILE A 75 -29.80 -10.81 -51.51
CA ILE A 75 -30.10 -9.76 -50.52
C ILE A 75 -29.93 -10.32 -49.10
N ARG A 76 -30.44 -11.54 -48.84
CA ARG A 76 -30.27 -12.20 -47.55
C ARG A 76 -28.80 -12.40 -47.20
N ILE A 77 -27.98 -12.89 -48.13
CA ILE A 77 -26.54 -13.10 -47.91
C ILE A 77 -25.85 -11.78 -47.57
N GLN A 78 -26.14 -10.71 -48.31
CA GLN A 78 -25.60 -9.38 -48.04
C GLN A 78 -25.98 -8.87 -46.66
N LEU A 79 -27.24 -9.03 -46.27
CA LEU A 79 -27.71 -8.64 -44.94
C LEU A 79 -27.00 -9.45 -43.84
N ILE A 80 -26.88 -10.77 -44.01
CA ILE A 80 -26.16 -11.63 -43.06
C ILE A 80 -24.69 -11.20 -42.94
N LEU A 81 -24.02 -10.91 -44.06
CA LEU A 81 -22.64 -10.45 -44.06
C LEU A 81 -22.50 -9.12 -43.31
N SER A 82 -23.36 -8.15 -43.60
CA SER A 82 -23.34 -6.84 -42.93
C SER A 82 -23.64 -6.95 -41.42
N SER A 83 -24.57 -7.83 -41.05
CA SER A 83 -24.92 -8.11 -39.66
C SER A 83 -23.76 -8.77 -38.92
N ASN A 84 -23.16 -9.82 -39.49
CA ASN A 84 -22.00 -10.50 -38.93
C ASN A 84 -20.80 -9.57 -38.78
N GLN A 85 -20.58 -8.66 -39.72
CA GLN A 85 -19.51 -7.67 -39.62
C GLN A 85 -19.70 -6.74 -38.42
N ARG A 86 -20.91 -6.18 -38.27
CA ARG A 86 -21.27 -5.34 -37.12
C ARG A 86 -21.17 -6.09 -35.80
N GLU A 87 -21.59 -7.35 -35.79
CA GLU A 87 -21.53 -8.23 -34.62
C GLU A 87 -20.08 -8.51 -34.20
N ARG A 88 -19.18 -8.74 -35.17
CA ARG A 88 -17.74 -8.90 -34.92
C ARG A 88 -17.10 -7.64 -34.36
N GLU A 89 -17.48 -6.48 -34.87
CA GLU A 89 -17.04 -5.18 -34.35
C GLU A 89 -17.50 -4.98 -32.90
N ARG A 90 -18.76 -5.33 -32.60
CA ARG A 90 -19.29 -5.30 -31.23
C ARG A 90 -18.49 -6.22 -30.31
N TYR A 91 -18.25 -7.47 -30.71
CA TYR A 91 -17.46 -8.40 -29.91
C TYR A 91 -16.01 -7.96 -29.72
N ALA A 92 -15.40 -7.32 -30.73
CA ALA A 92 -14.06 -6.77 -30.60
C ALA A 92 -14.01 -5.63 -29.57
N ALA A 93 -14.98 -4.71 -29.61
CA ALA A 93 -15.10 -3.61 -28.65
C ALA A 93 -15.37 -4.13 -27.22
N GLU A 94 -16.27 -5.10 -27.08
CA GLU A 94 -16.59 -5.72 -25.78
C GLU A 94 -15.39 -6.49 -25.21
N LYS A 95 -14.66 -7.22 -26.06
CA LYS A 95 -13.41 -7.88 -25.67
C LYS A 95 -12.39 -6.88 -25.16
N ALA A 96 -12.21 -5.74 -25.83
CA ALA A 96 -11.29 -4.69 -25.40
C ALA A 96 -11.68 -4.16 -24.01
N LYS A 97 -12.98 -3.88 -23.80
CA LYS A 97 -13.51 -3.45 -22.50
C LYS A 97 -13.28 -4.48 -21.39
N ILE A 98 -13.50 -5.76 -21.66
CA ILE A 98 -13.27 -6.84 -20.68
C ILE A 98 -11.78 -6.94 -20.33
N LEU A 99 -10.89 -6.78 -21.31
CA LEU A 99 -9.45 -6.80 -21.05
C LEU A 99 -9.00 -5.60 -20.21
N GLU A 100 -9.55 -4.42 -20.48
CA GLU A 100 -9.30 -3.21 -19.71
C GLU A 100 -9.77 -3.38 -18.26
N THR A 101 -11.01 -3.84 -18.04
CA THR A 101 -11.52 -4.06 -16.67
C THR A 101 -10.73 -5.14 -15.94
N ALA A 102 -10.34 -6.22 -16.61
CA ALA A 102 -9.51 -7.26 -16.03
C ALA A 102 -8.10 -6.75 -15.67
N GLN A 103 -7.56 -5.78 -16.41
CA GLN A 103 -6.31 -5.13 -16.07
C GLN A 103 -6.50 -4.21 -14.85
N ALA A 104 -7.53 -3.35 -14.85
CA ALA A 104 -7.83 -2.46 -13.74
C ALA A 104 -8.04 -3.22 -12.42
N VAL A 105 -8.72 -4.37 -12.45
CA VAL A 105 -8.89 -5.23 -11.25
C VAL A 105 -7.55 -5.79 -10.77
N ARG A 106 -6.65 -6.18 -11.69
CA ARG A 106 -5.31 -6.66 -11.32
C ARG A 106 -4.49 -5.57 -10.67
N ASP A 107 -4.50 -4.36 -11.25
CA ASP A 107 -3.76 -3.21 -10.72
C ASP A 107 -4.29 -2.82 -9.34
N ASN A 108 -5.62 -2.73 -9.16
CA ASN A 108 -6.23 -2.47 -7.86
C ASN A 108 -5.89 -3.55 -6.82
N THR A 109 -5.84 -4.83 -7.22
CA THR A 109 -5.44 -5.92 -6.32
C THR A 109 -3.99 -5.76 -5.86
N LEU A 110 -3.10 -5.26 -6.72
CA LEU A 110 -1.71 -4.97 -6.34
C LEU A 110 -1.62 -3.83 -5.34
N GLU A 111 -2.37 -2.73 -5.56
CA GLU A 111 -2.45 -1.60 -4.62
C GLU A 111 -3.02 -2.01 -3.26
N LEU A 112 -4.07 -2.82 -3.24
CA LEU A 112 -4.64 -3.34 -1.99
C LEU A 112 -3.65 -4.23 -1.24
N ARG A 113 -2.81 -5.00 -1.94
CA ARG A 113 -1.75 -5.80 -1.32
C ARG A 113 -0.66 -4.92 -0.70
N SER A 114 -0.24 -3.84 -1.35
CA SER A 114 0.73 -2.91 -0.77
C SER A 114 0.17 -2.23 0.47
N HIS A 115 -1.08 -1.74 0.43
CA HIS A 115 -1.73 -1.15 1.60
C HIS A 115 -1.89 -2.13 2.75
N LEU A 116 -2.21 -3.39 2.45
CA LEU A 116 -2.28 -4.44 3.47
C LEU A 116 -0.91 -4.66 4.13
N GLN A 117 0.16 -4.71 3.34
CA GLN A 117 1.52 -4.86 3.87
C GLN A 117 1.93 -3.68 4.76
N GLU A 118 1.61 -2.45 4.34
CA GLU A 118 1.84 -1.25 5.16
C GLU A 118 1.06 -1.29 6.48
N ALA A 119 -0.23 -1.65 6.41
CA ALA A 119 -1.08 -1.76 7.58
C ALA A 119 -0.59 -2.85 8.56
N GLN A 120 -0.08 -3.97 8.04
CA GLN A 120 0.55 -5.02 8.85
C GLN A 120 1.79 -4.51 9.57
N GLN A 121 2.68 -3.78 8.89
CA GLN A 121 3.86 -3.20 9.53
C GLN A 121 3.49 -2.20 10.63
N VAL A 122 2.47 -1.37 10.41
CA VAL A 122 1.98 -0.44 11.44
C VAL A 122 1.42 -1.21 12.64
N LEU A 123 0.67 -2.27 12.41
CA LEU A 123 0.12 -3.12 13.46
C LEU A 123 1.22 -3.82 14.27
N GLU A 124 2.28 -4.32 13.61
CA GLU A 124 3.45 -4.90 14.29
C GLU A 124 4.16 -3.87 15.16
N ARG A 125 4.39 -2.65 14.66
CA ARG A 125 4.97 -1.56 15.47
C ARG A 125 4.11 -1.24 16.68
N ARG A 126 2.79 -1.16 16.50
CA ARG A 126 1.85 -0.90 17.59
C ARG A 126 1.89 -1.99 18.66
N LYS A 127 1.91 -3.27 18.25
CA LYS A 127 2.09 -4.38 19.20
C LYS A 127 3.40 -4.25 19.97
N GLY A 128 4.50 -3.91 19.30
CA GLY A 128 5.77 -3.65 19.96
C GLY A 128 5.71 -2.50 20.97
N TYR A 129 5.01 -1.41 20.65
CA TYR A 129 4.76 -0.32 21.60
C TYR A 129 3.90 -0.76 22.79
N ASP A 130 2.84 -1.53 22.54
CA ASP A 130 1.97 -2.05 23.59
C ASP A 130 2.75 -2.99 24.53
N GLU A 131 3.61 -3.87 23.99
CA GLU A 131 4.49 -4.74 24.78
C GLU A 131 5.51 -3.96 25.64
N MET A 132 6.04 -2.85 25.13
CA MET A 132 6.93 -1.99 25.93
C MET A 132 6.14 -1.21 26.98
N ALA A 133 4.94 -0.73 26.64
CA ALA A 133 4.07 -0.04 27.56
C ALA A 133 3.64 -0.94 28.72
N THR A 134 3.25 -2.20 28.45
CA THR A 134 2.93 -3.16 29.52
C THR A 134 4.12 -3.42 30.42
N LYS A 135 5.33 -3.64 29.86
CA LYS A 135 6.55 -3.79 30.69
C LYS A 135 6.81 -2.59 31.60
N ILE A 136 6.58 -1.37 31.11
CA ILE A 136 6.77 -0.14 31.90
C ILE A 136 5.68 0.02 32.96
N LEU A 137 4.43 -0.28 32.62
CA LEU A 137 3.28 -0.10 33.51
C LEU A 137 3.15 -1.22 34.55
N ASP A 138 3.56 -2.44 34.22
CA ASP A 138 3.51 -3.60 35.12
C ASP A 138 4.68 -3.63 36.10
N ASP A 139 5.80 -2.95 35.80
CA ASP A 139 6.92 -2.86 36.72
C ASP A 139 6.57 -1.94 37.90
N ARG A 140 6.13 -2.57 38.99
CA ARG A 140 5.80 -1.91 40.26
C ARG A 140 6.94 -1.08 40.86
N LYS A 141 8.19 -1.26 40.41
CA LYS A 141 9.34 -0.44 40.85
C LYS A 141 9.36 0.93 40.17
N LEU A 142 8.77 1.04 38.99
CA LEU A 142 8.70 2.30 38.26
C LEU A 142 7.55 3.14 38.81
N LYS A 143 7.89 4.31 39.36
CA LYS A 143 6.90 5.32 39.73
C LYS A 143 6.44 6.08 38.49
N SER A 144 5.24 6.64 38.54
CA SER A 144 4.80 7.57 37.50
C SER A 144 5.74 8.78 37.45
N ARG A 145 5.85 9.43 36.29
CA ARG A 145 6.73 10.60 36.15
C ARG A 145 6.29 11.76 37.05
N ASP A 146 5.00 11.87 37.35
CA ASP A 146 4.47 12.95 38.17
C ASP A 146 4.75 12.68 39.66
N ASP A 147 4.59 11.44 40.12
CA ASP A 147 4.96 11.07 41.49
C ASP A 147 6.47 11.21 41.74
N ALA A 148 7.30 10.78 40.77
CA ALA A 148 8.74 10.92 40.87
C ALA A 148 9.18 12.39 40.96
N LYS A 149 8.50 13.31 40.24
CA LYS A 149 8.77 14.75 40.34
C LYS A 149 8.37 15.32 41.70
N ALA A 150 7.21 14.92 42.23
CA ALA A 150 6.77 15.37 43.55
C ALA A 150 7.72 14.88 44.65
N ASP A 151 8.22 13.65 44.54
CA ASP A 151 9.23 13.11 45.45
C ASP A 151 10.56 13.88 45.35
N ILE A 152 11.01 14.21 44.13
CA ILE A 152 12.21 15.03 43.91
C ILE A 152 12.04 16.41 44.55
N GLU A 153 10.94 17.10 44.28
CA GLU A 153 10.69 18.44 44.84
C GLU A 153 10.63 18.41 46.37
N LYS A 154 10.07 17.35 46.96
CA LYS A 154 10.06 17.17 48.41
C LYS A 154 11.46 16.96 48.98
N LEU A 155 12.25 16.09 48.35
CA LEU A 155 13.64 15.84 48.78
C LEU A 155 14.52 17.07 48.62
N GLU A 156 14.31 17.86 47.56
CA GLU A 156 15.02 19.13 47.35
C GLU A 156 14.72 20.12 48.48
N LYS A 157 13.45 20.25 48.89
CA LYS A 157 13.06 21.08 50.06
C LYS A 157 13.68 20.58 51.35
N GLU A 158 13.66 19.27 51.59
CA GLU A 158 14.26 18.67 52.79
C GLU A 158 15.79 18.88 52.83
N ILE A 159 16.46 18.83 51.68
CA ILE A 159 17.90 19.14 51.58
C ILE A 159 18.15 20.62 51.90
N GLU A 160 17.32 21.52 51.38
CA GLU A 160 17.43 22.96 51.67
C GLU A 160 17.24 23.25 53.17
N ASP A 161 16.22 22.64 53.80
CA ASP A 161 15.97 22.77 55.23
C ASP A 161 17.14 22.24 56.08
N LEU A 162 17.69 21.05 55.75
CA LEU A 162 18.84 20.48 56.46
C LEU A 162 20.12 21.31 56.27
N GLN A 163 20.31 21.92 55.10
CA GLN A 163 21.43 22.82 54.86
C GLN A 163 21.31 24.07 55.73
N GLN A 164 20.11 24.65 55.84
CA GLN A 164 19.86 25.78 56.73
C GLN A 164 20.07 25.40 58.20
N GLU A 165 19.56 24.24 58.63
CA GLU A 165 19.74 23.75 59.99
C GLU A 165 21.23 23.50 60.31
N SER A 166 22.01 22.99 59.35
CA SER A 166 23.46 22.82 59.49
C SER A 166 24.17 24.15 59.70
N VAL A 167 23.81 25.19 58.95
CA VAL A 167 24.37 26.53 59.10
C VAL A 167 24.00 27.12 60.47
N ASP A 168 22.75 26.95 60.89
CA ASP A 168 22.29 27.42 62.20
C ASP A 168 23.00 26.68 63.35
N TYR A 169 23.18 25.36 63.24
CA TYR A 169 23.95 24.58 64.22
C TYR A 169 25.41 24.98 64.25
N GLU A 170 26.04 25.23 63.10
CA GLU A 170 27.42 25.74 63.06
C GLU A 170 27.53 27.08 63.80
N GLY A 171 26.58 27.99 63.59
CA GLY A 171 26.50 29.26 64.33
C GLY A 171 26.32 29.06 65.85
N THR A 172 25.39 28.20 66.27
CA THR A 172 25.18 27.90 67.70
C THR A 172 26.39 27.22 68.34
N TRP A 173 27.10 26.35 67.60
CA TRP A 173 28.30 25.67 68.06
C TRP A 173 29.44 26.67 68.29
N ILE A 174 29.65 27.61 67.37
CA ILE A 174 30.63 28.69 67.53
C ILE A 174 30.30 29.53 68.77
N SER A 175 29.04 29.98 68.92
CA SER A 175 28.62 30.76 70.08
C SER A 175 28.78 29.99 71.40
N ARG A 176 28.47 28.69 71.42
CA ARG A 176 28.65 27.85 72.61
C ARG A 176 30.13 27.62 72.94
N ARG A 177 31.00 27.50 71.94
CA ARG A 177 32.44 27.45 72.13
C ARG A 177 32.96 28.73 72.75
N GLU A 178 32.52 29.89 72.27
CA GLU A 178 32.86 31.19 72.85
C GLU A 178 32.38 31.33 74.30
N GLN A 179 31.16 30.88 74.60
CA GLN A 179 30.62 30.83 75.96
C GLN A 179 31.45 29.92 76.87
N PHE A 180 31.83 28.73 76.39
CA PHE A 180 32.66 27.80 77.15
C PHE A 180 34.06 28.38 77.40
N ASP A 181 34.69 29.00 76.40
CA ASP A 181 35.98 29.68 76.54
C ASP A 181 35.91 30.82 77.56
N MET A 182 34.78 31.55 77.61
CA MET A 182 34.54 32.58 78.62
C MET A 182 34.43 31.99 80.03
N VAL A 183 33.67 30.89 80.21
CA VAL A 183 33.55 30.20 81.49
C VAL A 183 34.89 29.62 81.95
N VAL A 184 35.69 29.06 81.04
CA VAL A 184 37.04 28.56 81.36
C VAL A 184 37.93 29.71 81.81
N ARG A 185 37.94 30.85 81.11
CA ARG A 185 38.69 32.05 81.54
C ARG A 185 38.27 32.54 82.92
N GLU A 186 36.97 32.58 83.19
CA GLU A 186 36.44 32.98 84.50
C GLU A 186 36.78 31.95 85.59
N GLY A 187 36.68 30.65 85.29
CA GLY A 187 37.07 29.57 86.19
C GLY A 187 38.56 29.59 86.51
N GLU A 188 39.43 29.84 85.52
CA GLU A 188 40.85 30.06 85.74
C GLU A 188 41.11 31.30 86.60
N ALA A 189 40.42 32.41 86.35
CA ALA A 189 40.52 33.62 87.17
C ALA A 189 40.09 33.35 88.63
N MET A 190 39.01 32.60 88.84
CA MET A 190 38.57 32.17 90.16
C MET A 190 39.58 31.25 90.84
N ILE A 191 40.18 30.30 90.12
CA ILE A 191 41.26 29.44 90.64
C ILE A 191 42.50 30.28 90.99
N ARG A 192 42.88 31.28 90.18
CA ARG A 192 43.98 32.22 90.47
C ARG A 192 43.70 32.99 91.77
N GLN A 193 42.47 33.48 91.95
CA GLN A 193 42.03 34.16 93.18
C GLN A 193 42.02 33.23 94.40
N ILE A 194 41.50 32.00 94.28
CA ILE A 194 41.45 31.01 95.38
C ILE A 194 42.84 30.53 95.78
N LYS A 195 43.75 30.34 94.81
CA LYS A 195 45.15 29.96 95.07
C LYS A 195 45.99 31.13 95.60
N GLY A 196 45.42 32.33 95.72
CA GLY A 196 46.12 33.50 96.26
C GLY A 196 47.32 33.94 95.41
N ILE A 197 47.28 33.70 94.10
CA ILE A 197 48.29 34.24 93.19
C ILE A 197 47.93 35.71 92.99
N LYS A 198 48.55 36.56 93.79
CA LYS A 198 48.54 38.02 93.68
C LYS A 198 49.00 38.39 92.27
N ASP A 199 48.19 39.18 91.56
CA ASP A 199 48.52 39.78 90.26
C ASP A 199 49.91 40.43 90.35
N GLU A 200 50.90 39.80 89.71
CA GLU A 200 52.06 40.53 89.22
C GLU A 200 51.70 41.09 87.83
N PRO A 201 52.02 42.36 87.56
CA PRO A 201 51.77 42.98 86.27
C PRO A 201 52.47 42.21 85.16
N GLU A 202 51.81 42.15 83.99
CA GLU A 202 52.36 41.60 82.76
C GLU A 202 53.82 42.04 82.54
N PRO A 203 54.78 41.12 82.42
CA PRO A 203 56.04 41.44 81.78
C PRO A 203 55.81 41.49 80.26
N GLU A 204 56.05 42.68 79.71
CA GLU A 204 56.29 42.87 78.27
C GLU A 204 57.34 41.88 77.77
N LYS A 205 57.00 41.21 76.66
CA LYS A 205 57.87 40.70 75.58
C LYS A 205 59.19 40.03 75.98
N ASP A 206 59.27 38.74 75.72
CA ASP A 206 60.49 38.15 75.15
C ASP A 206 60.11 36.96 74.25
N GLU A 207 60.13 37.17 72.93
CA GLU A 207 60.16 36.08 71.94
C GLU A 207 61.36 36.33 71.03
N ASN A 208 62.46 35.65 71.34
CA ASN A 208 63.58 35.44 70.44
C ASN A 208 63.97 33.96 70.49
N MET A 209 64.13 33.36 69.30
CA MET A 209 64.75 32.05 69.00
C MET A 209 63.98 30.81 69.49
N ASP A 210 63.96 29.67 68.81
CA ASP A 210 64.58 29.12 67.60
C ASP A 210 63.74 27.84 67.34
N ASP A 211 63.30 27.55 66.11
CA ASP A 211 63.99 26.70 65.13
C ASP A 211 63.66 25.20 65.27
N ALA A 212 63.74 24.52 64.12
CA ALA A 212 63.67 23.07 63.89
C ALA A 212 62.26 22.42 63.91
N ASP A 213 61.71 22.02 62.76
CA ASP A 213 62.05 20.80 61.99
C ASP A 213 61.11 19.64 62.39
N ASP A 214 60.21 19.27 61.48
CA ASP A 214 60.21 17.94 60.85
C ASP A 214 59.08 17.88 59.81
N GLY A 215 59.40 17.38 58.61
CA GLY A 215 58.39 16.91 57.65
C GLY A 215 57.85 15.54 58.11
N PRO A 216 57.41 14.64 57.21
CA PRO A 216 57.12 14.80 55.79
C PRO A 216 55.83 14.05 55.36
N LYS A 217 55.47 14.13 54.06
CA LYS A 217 54.75 13.09 53.25
C LYS A 217 53.29 12.78 53.69
N ASP A 218 52.38 12.25 52.88
CA ASP A 218 52.39 11.61 51.57
C ASP A 218 50.92 11.64 51.09
N GLU A 219 50.69 11.98 49.82
CA GLU A 219 50.21 11.03 48.80
C GLU A 219 48.71 10.65 48.80
N THR A 220 48.10 11.05 47.67
CA THR A 220 47.24 10.21 46.82
C THR A 220 45.86 9.80 47.33
N SER A 221 44.85 10.34 46.65
CA SER A 221 43.64 9.58 46.34
C SER A 221 43.30 9.84 44.87
N GLY A 222 43.87 8.98 44.02
CA GLY A 222 43.45 8.83 42.63
C GLY A 222 42.02 8.32 42.60
N ARG A 223 41.11 9.16 42.09
CA ARG A 223 39.80 8.73 41.63
C ARG A 223 39.99 7.82 40.43
N ASN A 224 39.82 6.52 40.66
CA ASN A 224 39.66 5.52 39.62
C ASN A 224 38.33 4.80 39.86
N THR A 225 37.34 5.07 39.01
CA THR A 225 36.14 4.25 38.85
C THR A 225 35.99 3.96 37.36
N PRO A 226 36.14 2.69 36.93
CA PRO A 226 35.42 2.15 35.78
C PRO A 226 33.91 2.07 36.07
#